data_AF-D4KAW5-F1
#
_entry.id   AF-D4KAW5-F1
#
_cell.length_a   1.000
_cell.length_b   1.000
_cell.length_c   1.000
_cell.angle_alpha   90.00
_cell.angle_beta   90.00
_cell.angle_gamma   90.00
#
_symmetry.space_group_name_H-M   'P 1'
#
loop_
_entity.id
_entity.type
_entity.pdbx_description
1 polymer ?
#
loop_
_entity_poly.entity_id
_entity_poly.type
_entity_poly.pdbx_seq_one_letter_code
_entity_poly.pdbx_strand_id
1 'polypeptide(L)'
;MEQLTTATLTQLPQVRALGRHTGRDPLTLFWTASGMELEFTGSELWVDLFADYEAVEPWVSVELNGAWVARFAVNPGKSRICLFRGMTPGKAKHLRLLKDVQAMHDDPAHLLQITGLEYAGGEFLPLPEPQYRLEFVGDSITSGEGAIGAKPEEDWVGAFFSAENHYGRLTADALGAEYRCISQSGWGIVTGWDNDVRHVMPPYYTQVCGVAMGQRNAALGAQQENDFAAWKPDAVIVNLGTNDTGAFDNPPWQDPATGKTHQLRRLSNGDFHPADAQKVADGVQHFLTLLRAKNPGAKLVWCIGMLGSELLPVLRQGMEQYKAITGDSSVYLLELPNTTPETVGARQHPGAENHRQAANVLTAFLRTIL
;
A
#
# COMPACT_ATOMS: atom_id res chain seq x y z
N MET A 1 -30.38 -21.21 -16.36
CA MET A 1 -29.18 -20.41 -16.03
C MET A 1 -29.00 -19.44 -17.18
N GLU A 2 -28.79 -18.15 -16.90
CA GLU A 2 -28.45 -17.20 -17.94
C GLU A 2 -27.09 -17.58 -18.56
N GLN A 3 -26.94 -17.35 -19.86
CA GLN A 3 -25.68 -17.60 -20.55
C GLN A 3 -24.67 -16.54 -20.11
N LEU A 4 -23.52 -16.98 -19.60
CA LEU A 4 -22.46 -16.08 -19.16
C LEU A 4 -21.56 -15.70 -20.35
N THR A 5 -21.20 -14.43 -20.39
CA THR A 5 -20.17 -13.89 -21.28
C THR A 5 -18.86 -13.83 -20.50
N THR A 6 -17.76 -14.25 -21.13
CA THR A 6 -16.41 -14.14 -20.56
C THR A 6 -15.64 -13.06 -21.31
N ALA A 7 -14.95 -12.19 -20.57
CA ALA A 7 -14.09 -11.17 -21.14
C ALA A 7 -12.86 -10.91 -20.26
N THR A 8 -11.73 -10.60 -20.88
CA THR A 8 -10.54 -10.14 -20.17
C THR A 8 -10.65 -8.65 -19.86
N LEU A 9 -9.86 -8.14 -18.91
CA LEU A 9 -9.93 -6.72 -18.55
C LEU A 9 -9.48 -5.79 -19.69
N THR A 10 -8.69 -6.27 -20.66
CA THR A 10 -8.36 -5.52 -21.88
C THR A 10 -9.58 -5.32 -22.78
N GLN A 11 -10.50 -6.27 -22.81
CA GLN A 11 -11.75 -6.18 -23.58
C GLN A 11 -12.82 -5.30 -22.90
N LEU A 12 -12.60 -4.95 -21.63
CA LEU A 12 -13.51 -4.15 -20.80
C LEU A 12 -12.81 -2.86 -20.33
N PRO A 13 -12.57 -1.89 -21.22
CA PRO A 13 -11.84 -0.66 -20.88
C PRO A 13 -12.51 0.17 -19.77
N GLN A 14 -13.81 0.00 -19.55
CA GLN A 14 -14.60 0.66 -18.50
C GLN A 14 -14.25 0.17 -17.09
N VAL A 15 -13.72 -1.06 -16.95
CA VAL A 15 -13.21 -1.56 -15.68
C VAL A 15 -11.89 -0.85 -15.40
N ARG A 16 -11.78 -0.17 -14.27
CA ARG A 16 -10.54 0.50 -13.86
C ARG A 16 -9.63 -0.50 -13.16
N ALA A 17 -8.40 -0.66 -13.65
CA ALA A 17 -7.36 -1.40 -12.96
C ALA A 17 -6.73 -0.52 -11.87
N LEU A 18 -6.65 -1.03 -10.64
CA LEU A 18 -6.15 -0.31 -9.47
C LEU A 18 -4.72 -0.75 -9.11
N GLY A 19 -3.92 0.19 -8.62
CA GLY A 19 -2.52 -0.04 -8.27
C GLY A 19 -1.55 0.01 -9.47
N ARG A 20 -0.25 -0.14 -9.21
CA ARG A 20 0.77 -0.23 -10.27
C ARG A 20 0.71 -1.58 -10.95
N HIS A 21 0.71 -1.58 -12.28
CA HIS A 21 0.60 -2.78 -13.11
C HIS A 21 1.25 -2.56 -14.48
N THR A 22 1.63 -3.64 -15.16
CA THR A 22 2.24 -3.64 -16.50
C THR A 22 1.27 -4.01 -17.62
N GLY A 23 0.12 -4.58 -17.28
CA GLY A 23 -0.86 -5.07 -18.25
C GLY A 23 -2.21 -5.37 -17.60
N ARG A 24 -3.19 -5.73 -18.44
CA ARG A 24 -4.58 -6.01 -18.05
C ARG A 24 -5.07 -7.39 -18.47
N ASP A 25 -4.19 -8.23 -19.02
CA ASP A 25 -4.53 -9.57 -19.49
C ASP A 25 -3.34 -10.54 -19.40
N PRO A 26 -3.15 -11.20 -18.25
CA PRO A 26 -3.88 -10.97 -16.99
C PRO A 26 -3.48 -9.66 -16.31
N LEU A 27 -4.34 -9.14 -15.42
CA LEU A 27 -3.99 -8.02 -14.54
C LEU A 27 -3.28 -8.57 -13.29
N THR A 28 -1.99 -8.33 -13.15
CA THR A 28 -1.21 -8.73 -11.97
C THR A 28 -1.38 -7.74 -10.82
N LEU A 29 -1.77 -8.24 -9.65
CA LEU A 29 -2.03 -7.45 -8.44
C LEU A 29 -0.81 -7.49 -7.52
N PHE A 30 0.15 -6.58 -7.75
CA PHE A 30 1.40 -6.58 -7.00
C PHE A 30 1.21 -6.12 -5.55
N TRP A 31 0.63 -4.95 -5.35
CA TRP A 31 0.65 -4.26 -4.07
C TRP A 31 -0.66 -4.42 -3.27
N THR A 32 -0.64 -4.07 -1.99
CA THR A 32 -1.86 -3.83 -1.21
C THR A 32 -2.74 -2.84 -1.98
N ALA A 33 -4.06 -3.04 -1.93
CA ALA A 33 -5.06 -2.26 -2.65
C ALA A 33 -4.93 -2.27 -4.19
N SER A 34 -4.07 -3.09 -4.78
CA SER A 34 -4.18 -3.43 -6.20
C SER A 34 -5.45 -4.24 -6.44
N GLY A 35 -6.12 -4.04 -7.57
CA GLY A 35 -7.36 -4.74 -7.87
C GLY A 35 -8.11 -4.12 -9.04
N MET A 36 -9.44 -4.09 -8.93
CA MET A 36 -10.30 -3.48 -9.94
C MET A 36 -11.48 -2.75 -9.32
N GLU A 37 -11.96 -1.75 -10.05
CA GLU A 37 -13.21 -1.03 -9.77
C GLU A 37 -14.06 -0.99 -11.03
N LEU A 38 -15.38 -1.12 -10.89
CA LEU A 38 -16.30 -1.12 -12.02
C LEU A 38 -17.72 -0.69 -11.63
N GLU A 39 -18.47 -0.26 -12.63
CA GLU A 39 -19.92 -0.09 -12.58
C GLU A 39 -20.56 -1.06 -13.58
N PHE A 40 -21.47 -1.92 -13.12
CA PHE A 40 -22.05 -2.98 -13.96
C PHE A 40 -23.55 -3.13 -13.76
N THR A 41 -24.32 -3.30 -14.84
CA THR A 41 -25.79 -3.33 -14.77
C THR A 41 -26.41 -4.72 -14.83
N GLY A 42 -25.63 -5.77 -15.09
CA GLY A 42 -26.14 -7.15 -15.23
C GLY A 42 -26.61 -7.78 -13.92
N SER A 43 -27.19 -8.96 -14.01
CA SER A 43 -27.77 -9.71 -12.88
C SER A 43 -26.73 -10.47 -12.05
N GLU A 44 -25.60 -10.80 -12.67
CA GLU A 44 -24.60 -11.73 -12.14
C GLU A 44 -23.21 -11.39 -12.67
N LEU A 45 -22.23 -11.40 -11.76
CA LEU A 45 -20.82 -11.11 -12.05
C LEU A 45 -19.92 -12.06 -11.24
N TRP A 46 -18.92 -12.60 -11.92
CA TRP A 46 -17.87 -13.44 -11.38
C TRP A 46 -16.50 -12.89 -11.78
N VAL A 47 -15.51 -13.19 -10.95
CA VAL A 47 -14.10 -12.92 -11.26
C VAL A 47 -13.34 -14.23 -11.36
N ASP A 48 -12.51 -14.34 -12.39
CA ASP A 48 -11.53 -15.40 -12.54
C ASP A 48 -10.19 -14.91 -12.00
N LEU A 49 -9.65 -15.66 -11.05
CA LEU A 49 -8.39 -15.39 -10.39
C LEU A 49 -7.39 -16.51 -10.65
N PHE A 50 -6.12 -16.14 -10.71
CA PHE A 50 -5.00 -17.08 -10.57
C PHE A 50 -4.12 -16.63 -9.41
N ALA A 51 -3.79 -17.55 -8.51
CA ALA A 51 -2.86 -17.31 -7.42
C ALA A 51 -1.77 -18.38 -7.37
N ASP A 52 -0.63 -18.03 -6.80
CA ASP A 52 0.45 -18.94 -6.43
C ASP A 52 1.22 -18.32 -5.25
N TYR A 53 1.80 -19.12 -4.36
CA TYR A 53 2.55 -18.67 -3.18
C TYR A 53 3.17 -19.89 -2.46
N GLU A 54 4.19 -19.66 -1.64
CA GLU A 54 4.78 -20.71 -0.79
C GLU A 54 4.32 -20.59 0.67
N ALA A 55 4.30 -19.37 1.22
CA ALA A 55 4.12 -19.17 2.65
C ALA A 55 2.83 -18.41 3.00
N VAL A 56 2.53 -17.34 2.28
CA VAL A 56 1.41 -16.46 2.61
C VAL A 56 0.44 -16.38 1.44
N GLU A 57 -0.79 -16.78 1.69
CA GLU A 57 -1.85 -16.69 0.71
C GLU A 57 -2.26 -15.24 0.40
N PRO A 58 -2.54 -14.90 -0.87
CA PRO A 58 -3.20 -13.65 -1.19
C PRO A 58 -4.62 -13.63 -0.59
N TRP A 59 -4.97 -12.51 0.03
CA TRP A 59 -6.33 -12.21 0.47
C TRP A 59 -6.93 -11.11 -0.40
N VAL A 60 -8.25 -11.20 -0.62
CA VAL A 60 -9.01 -10.17 -1.33
C VAL A 60 -10.26 -9.77 -0.55
N SER A 61 -10.60 -8.50 -0.65
CA SER A 61 -11.83 -7.91 -0.14
C SER A 61 -12.72 -7.44 -1.30
N VAL A 62 -14.04 -7.60 -1.14
CA VAL A 62 -15.05 -7.24 -2.14
C VAL A 62 -16.04 -6.25 -1.54
N GLU A 63 -16.17 -5.10 -2.17
CA GLU A 63 -17.17 -4.08 -1.90
C GLU A 63 -18.24 -4.09 -2.99
N LEU A 64 -19.51 -3.98 -2.58
CA LEU A 64 -20.66 -3.82 -3.47
C LEU A 64 -21.49 -2.63 -3.00
N ASN A 65 -21.60 -1.61 -3.85
CA ASN A 65 -22.30 -0.34 -3.57
C ASN A 65 -21.83 0.33 -2.25
N GLY A 66 -20.52 0.39 -2.03
CA GLY A 66 -19.95 1.00 -0.82
C GLY A 66 -20.02 0.13 0.45
N ALA A 67 -20.55 -1.09 0.37
CA ALA A 67 -20.57 -2.02 1.50
C ALA A 67 -19.57 -3.15 1.31
N TRP A 68 -18.72 -3.40 2.31
CA TRP A 68 -17.81 -4.55 2.35
C TRP A 68 -18.60 -5.84 2.56
N VAL A 69 -18.79 -6.61 1.49
CA VAL A 69 -19.70 -7.78 1.48
C VAL A 69 -18.99 -9.12 1.59
N ALA A 70 -17.70 -9.19 1.24
CA ALA A 70 -16.93 -10.42 1.33
C ALA A 70 -15.44 -10.17 1.50
N ARG A 71 -14.76 -11.15 2.11
CA ARG A 71 -13.31 -11.26 2.19
C ARG A 71 -12.90 -12.72 2.21
N PHE A 72 -11.87 -13.10 1.45
CA PHE A 72 -11.42 -14.50 1.38
C PHE A 72 -9.96 -14.62 0.92
N ALA A 73 -9.31 -15.70 1.35
CA ALA A 73 -8.04 -16.17 0.80
C ALA A 73 -8.24 -16.77 -0.60
N VAL A 74 -7.23 -16.65 -1.46
CA VAL A 74 -7.22 -17.23 -2.81
C VAL A 74 -6.23 -18.39 -2.85
N ASN A 75 -6.74 -19.60 -3.03
CA ASN A 75 -5.91 -20.81 -3.11
C ASN A 75 -5.04 -20.83 -4.39
N PRO A 76 -3.90 -21.53 -4.39
CA PRO A 76 -3.06 -21.67 -5.57
C PRO A 76 -3.81 -22.31 -6.74
N GLY A 77 -3.52 -21.82 -7.95
CA GLY A 77 -4.20 -22.22 -9.18
C GLY A 77 -5.35 -21.29 -9.56
N LYS A 78 -6.24 -21.79 -10.41
CA LYS A 78 -7.38 -21.02 -10.94
C LYS A 78 -8.58 -21.10 -10.00
N SER A 79 -9.15 -19.94 -9.69
CA SER A 79 -10.38 -19.81 -8.90
C SER A 79 -11.40 -18.98 -9.66
N ARG A 80 -12.67 -19.38 -9.60
CA ARG A 80 -13.81 -18.65 -10.15
C ARG A 80 -14.72 -18.25 -9.01
N ILE A 81 -14.85 -16.95 -8.73
CA ILE A 81 -15.54 -16.45 -7.54
C ILE A 81 -16.76 -15.62 -7.92
N CYS A 82 -17.91 -15.93 -7.33
CA CYS A 82 -19.13 -15.15 -7.51
C CYS A 82 -19.01 -13.86 -6.71
N LEU A 83 -19.07 -12.71 -7.39
CA LEU A 83 -19.09 -11.41 -6.72
C LEU A 83 -20.51 -11.02 -6.34
N PHE A 84 -21.46 -11.24 -7.25
CA PHE A 84 -22.89 -11.21 -6.95
C PHE A 84 -23.68 -12.02 -7.98
N ARG A 85 -24.89 -12.42 -7.63
CA ARG A 85 -25.85 -13.09 -8.53
C ARG A 85 -27.28 -12.81 -8.11
N GLY A 86 -28.20 -12.84 -9.07
CA GLY A 86 -29.63 -12.62 -8.84
C GLY A 86 -30.00 -11.17 -8.51
N MET A 87 -29.13 -10.21 -8.82
CA MET A 87 -29.46 -8.78 -8.68
C MET A 87 -30.35 -8.31 -9.82
N THR A 88 -31.14 -7.25 -9.60
CA THR A 88 -32.03 -6.68 -10.62
C THR A 88 -31.23 -6.18 -11.85
N PRO A 89 -31.47 -6.69 -13.07
CA PRO A 89 -30.85 -6.17 -14.29
C PRO A 89 -31.15 -4.68 -14.53
N GLY A 90 -30.26 -3.99 -15.22
CA GLY A 90 -30.43 -2.59 -15.64
C GLY A 90 -30.15 -1.55 -14.53
N LYS A 91 -30.14 -1.94 -13.26
CA LYS A 91 -29.63 -1.09 -12.16
C LYS A 91 -28.11 -1.21 -12.11
N ALA A 92 -27.42 -0.07 -12.09
CA ALA A 92 -25.97 -0.02 -11.90
C ALA A 92 -25.58 -0.53 -10.50
N LYS A 93 -24.45 -1.24 -10.43
CA LYS A 93 -23.82 -1.69 -9.19
C LYS A 93 -22.35 -1.29 -9.27
N HIS A 94 -21.94 -0.51 -8.29
CA HIS A 94 -20.54 -0.21 -8.06
C HIS A 94 -19.90 -1.41 -7.36
N LEU A 95 -18.77 -1.88 -7.89
CA LEU A 95 -18.00 -2.94 -7.29
C LEU A 95 -16.53 -2.55 -7.22
N ARG A 96 -15.90 -2.85 -6.08
CA ARG A 96 -14.45 -2.76 -5.91
C ARG A 96 -13.94 -4.10 -5.35
N LEU A 97 -12.88 -4.63 -5.95
CA LEU A 97 -12.14 -5.78 -5.44
C LEU A 97 -10.72 -5.34 -5.17
N LEU A 98 -10.23 -5.54 -3.95
CA LEU A 98 -8.90 -5.11 -3.50
C LEU A 98 -8.10 -6.29 -2.95
N LYS A 99 -6.81 -6.36 -3.28
CA LYS A 99 -5.83 -7.23 -2.62
C LYS A 99 -5.50 -6.66 -1.23
N ASP A 100 -5.66 -7.46 -0.20
CA ASP A 100 -5.40 -7.05 1.19
C ASP A 100 -3.90 -7.15 1.55
N VAL A 101 -3.22 -8.19 1.05
CA VAL A 101 -1.82 -8.47 1.43
C VAL A 101 -0.85 -7.60 0.64
N GLN A 102 0.25 -7.20 1.26
CA GLN A 102 1.38 -6.52 0.61
C GLN A 102 2.05 -7.38 -0.47
N ALA A 103 2.99 -6.80 -1.23
CA ALA A 103 3.94 -7.61 -1.99
C ALA A 103 4.83 -8.39 -1.02
N MET A 104 5.21 -9.63 -1.35
CA MET A 104 5.99 -10.48 -0.44
C MET A 104 7.42 -10.60 -0.95
N HIS A 105 8.33 -9.85 -0.33
CA HIS A 105 9.73 -9.80 -0.77
C HIS A 105 10.42 -11.17 -0.72
N ASP A 106 10.19 -11.92 0.36
CA ASP A 106 10.83 -13.20 0.61
C ASP A 106 10.09 -14.41 0.01
N ASP A 107 8.92 -14.17 -0.63
CA ASP A 107 8.16 -15.20 -1.34
C ASP A 107 8.07 -14.84 -2.84
N PRO A 108 9.06 -15.24 -3.65
CA PRO A 108 9.05 -14.97 -5.10
C PRO A 108 7.98 -15.75 -5.87
N ALA A 109 7.31 -16.73 -5.23
CA ALA A 109 6.17 -17.43 -5.83
C ALA A 109 4.87 -16.65 -5.66
N HIS A 110 4.76 -15.82 -4.61
CA HIS A 110 3.56 -15.04 -4.28
C HIS A 110 3.07 -14.22 -5.48
N LEU A 111 1.87 -14.55 -5.93
CA LEU A 111 1.25 -14.01 -7.12
C LEU A 111 -0.27 -13.97 -6.94
N LEU A 112 -0.89 -12.89 -7.39
CA LEU A 112 -2.34 -12.81 -7.57
C LEU A 112 -2.63 -12.10 -8.89
N GLN A 113 -3.51 -12.68 -9.69
CA GLN A 113 -3.90 -12.14 -10.99
C GLN A 113 -5.41 -12.20 -11.19
N ILE A 114 -5.97 -11.15 -11.78
CA ILE A 114 -7.31 -11.20 -12.36
C ILE A 114 -7.15 -11.62 -13.82
N THR A 115 -7.68 -12.79 -14.16
CA THR A 115 -7.55 -13.38 -15.50
C THR A 115 -8.76 -13.12 -16.39
N GLY A 116 -9.90 -12.73 -15.81
CA GLY A 116 -11.11 -12.42 -16.57
C GLY A 116 -12.31 -12.15 -15.68
N LEU A 117 -13.40 -11.70 -16.31
CA LEU A 117 -14.72 -11.57 -15.71
C LEU A 117 -15.70 -12.46 -16.48
N GLU A 118 -16.61 -13.11 -15.74
CA GLU A 118 -17.77 -13.76 -16.32
C GLU A 118 -19.05 -13.10 -15.84
N TYR A 119 -19.98 -12.80 -16.74
CA TYR A 119 -21.14 -11.99 -16.38
C TYR A 119 -22.40 -12.32 -17.20
N ALA A 120 -23.56 -12.07 -16.61
CA ALA A 120 -24.86 -12.28 -17.24
C ALA A 120 -25.51 -10.94 -17.65
N GLY A 121 -25.64 -10.73 -18.96
CA GLY A 121 -26.27 -9.55 -19.55
C GLY A 121 -25.65 -8.23 -19.07
N GLY A 122 -26.42 -7.14 -19.19
CA GLY A 122 -25.99 -5.81 -18.76
C GLY A 122 -24.79 -5.26 -19.52
N GLU A 123 -24.28 -4.13 -19.01
CA GLU A 123 -23.20 -3.36 -19.61
C GLU A 123 -22.28 -2.86 -18.50
N PHE A 124 -20.98 -2.79 -18.81
CA PHE A 124 -20.01 -2.07 -17.98
C PHE A 124 -20.07 -0.60 -18.31
N LEU A 125 -20.35 0.23 -17.29
CA LEU A 125 -20.47 1.67 -17.43
C LEU A 125 -19.13 2.34 -17.12
N PRO A 126 -18.81 3.49 -17.75
CA PRO A 126 -17.63 4.25 -17.38
C PRO A 126 -17.74 4.73 -15.93
N LEU A 127 -16.65 4.58 -15.18
CA LEU A 127 -16.54 5.16 -13.85
C LEU A 127 -16.35 6.68 -13.93
N PRO A 128 -16.86 7.45 -12.96
CA PRO A 128 -16.49 8.86 -12.83
C PRO A 128 -14.97 9.01 -12.70
N GLU A 129 -14.39 10.01 -13.36
CA GLU A 129 -12.98 10.37 -13.13
C GLU A 129 -12.78 10.77 -11.66
N PRO A 130 -11.73 10.26 -10.99
CA PRO A 130 -11.46 10.62 -9.61
C PRO A 130 -11.10 12.10 -9.52
N GLN A 131 -11.54 12.75 -8.44
CA GLN A 131 -11.23 14.16 -8.18
C GLN A 131 -9.73 14.35 -7.91
N TYR A 132 -9.12 13.38 -7.22
CA TYR A 132 -7.70 13.39 -6.91
C TYR A 132 -7.06 12.01 -7.12
N ARG A 133 -5.73 11.97 -7.14
CA ARG A 133 -4.90 10.77 -7.15
C ARG A 133 -3.92 10.83 -5.98
N LEU A 134 -3.93 9.83 -5.12
CA LEU A 134 -3.10 9.78 -3.91
C LEU A 134 -2.18 8.56 -3.92
N GLU A 135 -0.87 8.76 -3.80
CA GLU A 135 0.07 7.64 -3.66
C GLU A 135 0.54 7.52 -2.21
N PHE A 136 0.27 6.38 -1.59
CA PHE A 136 0.73 6.07 -0.25
C PHE A 136 1.99 5.22 -0.33
N VAL A 137 3.05 5.64 0.37
CA VAL A 137 4.29 4.89 0.52
C VAL A 137 4.51 4.65 2.01
N GLY A 138 4.78 3.43 2.45
CA GLY A 138 4.97 3.21 3.88
C GLY A 138 5.44 1.83 4.28
N ASP A 139 5.27 1.54 5.57
CA ASP A 139 5.63 0.30 6.22
C ASP A 139 4.41 -0.60 6.45
N SER A 140 4.43 -1.44 7.49
CA SER A 140 3.36 -2.36 7.88
C SER A 140 2.03 -1.65 8.15
N ILE A 141 2.08 -0.41 8.66
CA ILE A 141 0.89 0.41 8.87
C ILE A 141 0.20 0.67 7.53
N THR A 142 0.97 1.01 6.50
CA THR A 142 0.47 1.25 5.14
C THR A 142 0.19 -0.04 4.38
N SER A 143 0.69 -1.19 4.84
CA SER A 143 0.23 -2.50 4.38
C SER A 143 -1.11 -2.92 5.01
N GLY A 144 -1.55 -2.24 6.07
CA GLY A 144 -2.74 -2.60 6.83
C GLY A 144 -2.55 -3.82 7.74
N GLU A 145 -1.32 -4.10 8.17
CA GLU A 145 -1.05 -5.14 9.17
C GLU A 145 -1.78 -4.82 10.48
N GLY A 146 -2.53 -5.78 11.01
CA GLY A 146 -3.27 -5.64 12.27
C GLY A 146 -4.59 -4.88 12.17
N ALA A 147 -4.92 -4.30 11.01
CA ALA A 147 -6.18 -3.59 10.76
C ALA A 147 -7.42 -4.52 10.81
N ILE A 148 -7.19 -5.83 10.80
CA ILE A 148 -8.17 -6.88 11.05
C ILE A 148 -7.52 -8.00 11.88
N GLY A 149 -8.31 -8.66 12.74
CA GLY A 149 -7.83 -9.68 13.67
C GLY A 149 -8.15 -9.32 15.12
N ALA A 150 -8.06 -10.30 16.02
CA ALA A 150 -8.25 -10.05 17.44
C ALA A 150 -6.97 -9.44 18.05
N LYS A 151 -7.13 -8.59 19.08
CA LYS A 151 -5.99 -7.92 19.74
C LYS A 151 -4.88 -8.86 20.24
N PRO A 152 -5.18 -10.07 20.77
CA PRO A 152 -4.14 -10.98 21.26
C PRO A 152 -3.37 -11.71 20.15
N GLU A 153 -3.77 -11.58 18.88
CA GLU A 153 -3.12 -12.31 17.79
C GLU A 153 -1.75 -11.72 17.49
N GLU A 154 -0.72 -12.57 17.44
CA GLU A 154 0.67 -12.16 17.20
C GLU A 154 1.30 -12.84 15.98
N ASP A 155 0.59 -13.76 15.31
CA ASP A 155 1.11 -14.45 14.14
C ASP A 155 1.23 -13.53 12.92
N TRP A 156 2.37 -13.59 12.23
CA TRP A 156 2.57 -12.83 10.99
C TRP A 156 1.99 -13.61 9.81
N VAL A 157 0.71 -13.38 9.52
CA VAL A 157 -0.05 -14.09 8.48
C VAL A 157 -0.86 -13.14 7.60
N GLY A 158 -1.12 -13.55 6.35
CA GLY A 158 -1.91 -12.78 5.38
C GLY A 158 -3.29 -12.38 5.90
N ALA A 159 -3.88 -13.21 6.76
CA ALA A 159 -5.20 -13.00 7.34
C ALA A 159 -5.35 -11.69 8.13
N PHE A 160 -4.27 -11.11 8.66
CA PHE A 160 -4.31 -9.87 9.46
C PHE A 160 -4.00 -8.59 8.68
N PHE A 161 -3.80 -8.67 7.36
CA PHE A 161 -3.70 -7.51 6.49
C PHE A 161 -5.10 -7.08 5.99
N SER A 162 -5.35 -5.78 5.85
CA SER A 162 -6.60 -5.28 5.25
C SER A 162 -6.40 -3.99 4.47
N ALA A 163 -6.89 -3.97 3.23
CA ALA A 163 -6.99 -2.77 2.40
C ALA A 163 -8.32 -2.01 2.62
N GLU A 164 -9.32 -2.63 3.26
CA GLU A 164 -10.61 -2.02 3.57
C GLU A 164 -10.57 -1.20 4.86
N ASN A 165 -10.06 -1.77 5.96
CA ASN A 165 -9.86 -1.05 7.23
C ASN A 165 -8.59 -0.17 7.22
N HIS A 166 -8.29 0.48 6.10
CA HIS A 166 -7.01 1.11 5.83
C HIS A 166 -7.11 2.64 5.77
N TYR A 167 -6.22 3.35 6.47
CA TYR A 167 -6.28 4.82 6.56
C TYR A 167 -6.18 5.50 5.18
N GLY A 168 -5.35 4.97 4.28
CA GLY A 168 -5.21 5.51 2.93
C GLY A 168 -6.46 5.32 2.07
N ARG A 169 -7.17 4.20 2.26
CA ARG A 169 -8.43 3.91 1.58
C ARG A 169 -9.53 4.87 2.05
N LEU A 170 -9.69 4.98 3.36
CA LEU A 170 -10.67 5.87 3.99
C LEU A 170 -10.41 7.33 3.61
N THR A 171 -9.13 7.74 3.55
CA THR A 171 -8.73 9.07 3.11
C THR A 171 -9.12 9.33 1.65
N ALA A 172 -8.84 8.36 0.77
CA ALA A 172 -9.12 8.48 -0.65
C ALA A 172 -10.62 8.59 -0.93
N ASP A 173 -11.44 7.74 -0.32
CA ASP A 173 -12.89 7.79 -0.47
C ASP A 173 -13.47 9.14 0.02
N ALA A 174 -13.00 9.65 1.16
CA ALA A 174 -13.45 10.93 1.72
C ALA A 174 -13.07 12.16 0.87
N LEU A 175 -12.18 11.98 -0.10
CA LEU A 175 -11.72 12.99 -1.06
C LEU A 175 -12.18 12.71 -2.50
N GLY A 176 -12.90 11.61 -2.75
CA GLY A 176 -13.24 11.19 -4.11
C GLY A 176 -12.01 10.85 -4.95
N ALA A 177 -10.97 10.30 -4.33
CA ALA A 177 -9.67 10.04 -4.94
C ALA A 177 -9.49 8.58 -5.35
N GLU A 178 -8.77 8.37 -6.44
CA GLU A 178 -8.11 7.09 -6.71
C GLU A 178 -6.82 7.04 -5.90
N TYR A 179 -6.41 5.85 -5.44
CA TYR A 179 -5.17 5.72 -4.67
C TYR A 179 -4.35 4.49 -5.05
N ARG A 180 -3.06 4.56 -4.72
CA ARG A 180 -2.10 3.46 -4.80
C ARG A 180 -1.42 3.29 -3.45
N CYS A 181 -1.07 2.06 -3.11
CA CYS A 181 -0.36 1.73 -1.88
C CYS A 181 0.93 0.98 -2.23
N ILE A 182 2.08 1.49 -1.77
CA ILE A 182 3.41 0.94 -2.01
C ILE A 182 4.07 0.77 -0.64
N SER A 183 3.97 -0.43 -0.07
CA SER A 183 4.36 -0.65 1.31
C SER A 183 5.04 -1.98 1.58
N GLN A 184 5.85 -2.00 2.64
CA GLN A 184 6.48 -3.22 3.11
C GLN A 184 6.66 -3.24 4.63
N SER A 185 6.11 -4.28 5.24
CA SER A 185 6.12 -4.49 6.69
C SER A 185 7.54 -4.64 7.22
N GLY A 186 7.85 -3.91 8.28
CA GLY A 186 9.18 -3.91 8.90
C GLY A 186 10.25 -3.08 8.16
N TRP A 187 9.95 -2.49 6.99
CA TRP A 187 10.91 -1.74 6.20
C TRP A 187 10.91 -0.25 6.54
N GLY A 188 12.07 0.39 6.39
CA GLY A 188 12.25 1.80 6.73
C GLY A 188 12.85 2.64 5.61
N ILE A 189 13.48 3.73 6.01
CA ILE A 189 14.11 4.73 5.14
C ILE A 189 15.56 4.33 4.87
N VAL A 190 16.31 3.99 5.91
CA VAL A 190 17.73 3.61 5.84
C VAL A 190 18.04 2.22 6.38
N THR A 191 17.06 1.60 7.04
CA THR A 191 17.12 0.23 7.55
C THR A 191 15.72 -0.32 7.84
N GLY A 192 15.57 -1.65 7.90
CA GLY A 192 14.44 -2.29 8.55
C GLY A 192 14.53 -2.21 10.08
N TRP A 193 13.45 -2.61 10.76
CA TRP A 193 13.31 -2.58 12.23
C TRP A 193 14.40 -3.37 12.97
N ASP A 194 14.99 -4.35 12.30
CA ASP A 194 15.98 -5.31 12.78
C ASP A 194 17.43 -4.90 12.44
N ASN A 195 17.67 -3.66 12.01
CA ASN A 195 18.94 -3.16 11.49
C ASN A 195 19.39 -3.74 10.14
N ASP A 196 18.54 -4.50 9.43
CA ASP A 196 18.84 -4.94 8.07
C ASP A 196 18.74 -3.78 7.08
N VAL A 197 19.89 -3.32 6.58
CA VAL A 197 20.00 -2.17 5.66
C VAL A 197 19.47 -2.46 4.25
N ARG A 198 19.06 -3.70 3.96
CA ARG A 198 18.42 -4.08 2.69
C ARG A 198 16.91 -3.82 2.72
N HIS A 199 16.31 -3.81 3.91
CA HIS A 199 14.87 -3.62 4.12
C HIS A 199 14.49 -2.13 4.12
N VAL A 200 14.66 -1.50 2.96
CA VAL A 200 14.44 -0.06 2.76
C VAL A 200 13.55 0.20 1.55
N MET A 201 12.57 1.10 1.68
CA MET A 201 11.63 1.41 0.61
C MET A 201 12.21 2.25 -0.55
N PRO A 202 13.06 3.28 -0.32
CA PRO A 202 13.46 4.21 -1.38
C PRO A 202 14.03 3.58 -2.67
N PRO A 203 14.90 2.55 -2.62
CA PRO A 203 15.47 1.96 -3.83
C PRO A 203 14.45 1.29 -4.76
N TYR A 204 13.30 0.86 -4.24
CA TYR A 204 12.30 0.10 -4.99
C TYR A 204 11.15 0.98 -5.51
N TYR A 205 11.11 2.25 -5.12
CA TYR A 205 10.00 3.16 -5.42
C TYR A 205 9.85 3.47 -6.91
N THR A 206 10.92 3.41 -7.73
CA THR A 206 10.83 3.76 -9.15
C THR A 206 10.24 2.65 -10.03
N GLN A 207 10.13 1.43 -9.49
CA GLN A 207 9.72 0.25 -10.23
C GLN A 207 8.22 -0.03 -10.10
N VAL A 208 7.66 -0.85 -10.98
CA VAL A 208 6.26 -1.29 -10.90
C VAL A 208 5.99 -1.97 -9.56
N CYS A 209 6.83 -2.95 -9.19
CA CYS A 209 6.87 -3.59 -7.88
C CYS A 209 8.28 -4.09 -7.57
N GLY A 210 9.18 -3.18 -7.18
CA GLY A 210 10.59 -3.51 -7.02
C GLY A 210 10.88 -4.62 -6.00
N VAL A 211 10.04 -4.74 -4.97
CA VAL A 211 10.18 -5.73 -3.89
C VAL A 211 9.69 -7.13 -4.28
N ALA A 212 8.91 -7.29 -5.36
CA ALA A 212 8.49 -8.61 -5.81
C ALA A 212 9.62 -9.29 -6.60
N MET A 213 10.44 -10.08 -5.91
CA MET A 213 11.69 -10.63 -6.45
C MET A 213 11.48 -11.90 -7.29
N GLY A 214 12.55 -12.33 -7.97
CA GLY A 214 12.59 -13.60 -8.71
C GLY A 214 12.26 -13.50 -10.21
N GLN A 215 12.65 -14.52 -10.96
CA GLN A 215 12.54 -14.53 -12.43
C GLN A 215 11.10 -14.39 -12.93
N ARG A 216 10.14 -14.99 -12.21
CA ARG A 216 8.71 -14.91 -12.56
C ARG A 216 8.19 -13.48 -12.45
N ASN A 217 8.42 -12.81 -11.33
CA ASN A 217 8.02 -11.42 -11.14
C ASN A 217 8.73 -10.47 -12.11
N ALA A 218 10.01 -10.71 -12.40
CA ALA A 218 10.73 -9.96 -13.43
C ALA A 218 10.09 -10.12 -14.83
N ALA A 219 9.68 -11.34 -15.20
CA ALA A 219 8.99 -11.60 -16.47
C ALA A 219 7.59 -10.96 -16.52
N LEU A 220 6.92 -10.83 -15.38
CA LEU A 220 5.66 -10.07 -15.22
C LEU A 220 5.89 -8.54 -15.21
N GLY A 221 7.15 -8.10 -15.20
CA GLY A 221 7.56 -6.71 -15.29
C GLY A 221 7.63 -5.97 -13.95
N ALA A 222 7.68 -6.68 -12.83
CA ALA A 222 7.79 -6.08 -11.50
C ALA A 222 8.98 -5.11 -11.37
N GLN A 223 10.15 -5.47 -11.94
CA GLN A 223 11.36 -4.64 -11.92
C GLN A 223 11.42 -3.57 -13.02
N GLN A 224 10.42 -3.47 -13.91
CA GLN A 224 10.37 -2.40 -14.91
C GLN A 224 10.15 -1.04 -14.23
N GLU A 225 10.61 0.05 -14.84
CA GLU A 225 10.29 1.40 -14.38
C GLU A 225 8.77 1.62 -14.42
N ASN A 226 8.21 2.15 -13.34
CA ASN A 226 6.82 2.58 -13.30
C ASN A 226 6.62 3.79 -14.22
N ASP A 227 5.53 3.77 -14.99
CA ASP A 227 5.14 4.93 -15.80
C ASP A 227 4.47 6.00 -14.92
N PHE A 228 5.30 6.90 -14.39
CA PHE A 228 4.85 8.06 -13.59
C PHE A 228 4.11 9.12 -14.43
N ALA A 229 4.19 9.08 -15.76
CA ALA A 229 3.47 10.03 -16.61
C ALA A 229 2.02 9.59 -16.84
N ALA A 230 1.76 8.28 -16.89
CA ALA A 230 0.42 7.70 -17.05
C ALA A 230 -0.48 7.88 -15.83
N TRP A 231 0.10 8.05 -14.63
CA TRP A 231 -0.66 8.25 -13.40
C TRP A 231 0.08 9.23 -12.50
N LYS A 232 -0.45 10.45 -12.38
CA LYS A 232 0.17 11.55 -11.64
C LYS A 232 -0.59 11.77 -10.34
N PRO A 233 0.03 11.55 -9.16
CA PRO A 233 -0.60 11.88 -7.90
C PRO A 233 -0.69 13.39 -7.71
N ASP A 234 -1.80 13.86 -7.14
CA ASP A 234 -1.91 15.19 -6.57
C ASP A 234 -1.13 15.28 -5.25
N ALA A 235 -1.07 14.18 -4.49
CA ALA A 235 -0.22 14.04 -3.32
C ALA A 235 0.45 12.67 -3.21
N VAL A 236 1.70 12.68 -2.73
CA VAL A 236 2.41 11.49 -2.27
C VAL A 236 2.51 11.55 -0.75
N ILE A 237 1.93 10.57 -0.08
CA ILE A 237 1.86 10.45 1.37
C ILE A 237 2.87 9.38 1.80
N VAL A 238 3.94 9.79 2.47
CA VAL A 238 4.98 8.89 3.00
C VAL A 238 4.70 8.65 4.47
N ASN A 239 4.51 7.41 4.90
CA ASN A 239 4.38 7.03 6.30
C ASN A 239 5.49 6.02 6.62
N LEU A 240 6.69 6.55 6.81
CA LEU A 240 7.92 5.80 7.09
C LEU A 240 8.68 6.46 8.24
N GLY A 241 9.42 5.63 8.98
CA GLY A 241 10.24 6.05 10.12
C GLY A 241 9.96 5.21 11.38
N THR A 242 8.83 4.51 11.44
CA THR A 242 8.51 3.59 12.55
C THR A 242 9.60 2.54 12.73
N ASN A 243 10.00 1.89 11.64
CA ASN A 243 11.00 0.82 11.68
C ASN A 243 12.41 1.36 11.89
N ASP A 244 12.76 2.52 11.30
CA ASP A 244 14.03 3.18 11.63
C ASP A 244 14.10 3.54 13.13
N THR A 245 12.97 3.91 13.75
CA THR A 245 12.88 4.10 15.21
C THR A 245 13.14 2.80 15.96
N GLY A 246 12.45 1.71 15.59
CA GLY A 246 12.65 0.40 16.21
C GLY A 246 14.09 -0.13 16.08
N ALA A 247 14.78 0.19 14.99
CA ALA A 247 16.17 -0.21 14.76
C ALA A 247 17.15 0.38 15.79
N PHE A 248 16.85 1.55 16.37
CA PHE A 248 17.66 2.13 17.46
C PHE A 248 17.62 1.30 18.75
N ASP A 249 16.57 0.51 18.93
CA ASP A 249 16.32 -0.29 20.12
C ASP A 249 16.63 -1.78 19.93
N ASN A 250 16.90 -2.19 18.68
CA ASN A 250 17.17 -3.59 18.34
C ASN A 250 18.66 -3.94 18.26
N PRO A 251 18.99 -5.24 18.39
CA PRO A 251 20.35 -5.73 18.22
C PRO A 251 20.95 -5.36 16.86
N PRO A 252 22.29 -5.30 16.77
CA PRO A 252 22.96 -5.09 15.49
C PRO A 252 22.69 -6.25 14.52
N TRP A 253 22.54 -5.93 13.24
CA TRP A 253 22.45 -6.90 12.16
C TRP A 253 23.81 -7.12 11.52
N GLN A 254 24.12 -8.37 11.16
CA GLN A 254 25.34 -8.70 10.42
C GLN A 254 24.99 -9.07 8.99
N ASP A 255 25.58 -8.35 8.03
CA ASP A 255 25.42 -8.65 6.63
C ASP A 255 26.00 -10.03 6.30
N PRO A 256 25.18 -11.00 5.87
CA PRO A 256 25.67 -12.35 5.58
C PRO A 256 26.63 -12.40 4.38
N ALA A 257 26.56 -11.42 3.46
CA ALA A 257 27.43 -11.38 2.28
C ALA A 257 28.80 -10.76 2.57
N THR A 258 28.87 -9.77 3.47
CA THR A 258 30.11 -9.00 3.72
C THR A 258 30.69 -9.22 5.13
N GLY A 259 29.92 -9.77 6.05
CA GLY A 259 30.25 -9.90 7.48
C GLY A 259 30.20 -8.58 8.26
N LYS A 260 29.82 -7.47 7.61
CA LYS A 260 29.78 -6.14 8.22
C LYS A 260 28.61 -6.02 9.19
N THR A 261 28.85 -5.44 10.36
CA THR A 261 27.82 -5.13 11.34
C THR A 261 27.19 -3.76 11.09
N HIS A 262 25.87 -3.70 11.17
CA HIS A 262 25.05 -2.50 11.04
C HIS A 262 24.20 -2.30 12.28
N GLN A 263 24.15 -1.07 12.78
CA GLN A 263 23.34 -0.72 13.94
C GLN A 263 23.05 0.79 13.94
N LEU A 264 21.80 1.17 14.20
CA LEU A 264 21.46 2.50 14.70
C LEU A 264 21.56 2.50 16.22
N ARG A 265 22.24 3.48 16.80
CA ARG A 265 22.60 3.45 18.22
C ARG A 265 21.88 4.55 19.00
N ARG A 266 21.50 4.26 20.24
CA ARG A 266 21.17 5.27 21.23
C ARG A 266 22.40 5.67 22.05
N LEU A 267 22.38 6.90 22.54
CA LEU A 267 23.26 7.38 23.60
C LEU A 267 22.81 6.79 24.95
N SER A 268 23.67 6.86 25.96
CA SER A 268 23.35 6.35 27.30
C SER A 268 22.18 7.05 28.00
N ASN A 269 21.82 8.26 27.54
CA ASN A 269 20.67 9.01 28.04
C ASN A 269 19.36 8.69 27.29
N GLY A 270 19.38 7.76 26.33
CA GLY A 270 18.21 7.37 25.54
C GLY A 270 18.04 8.14 24.22
N ASP A 271 18.80 9.22 23.99
CA ASP A 271 18.72 9.98 22.73
C ASP A 271 19.30 9.19 21.56
N PHE A 272 18.88 9.51 20.34
CA PHE A 272 19.51 8.97 19.13
C PHE A 272 20.97 9.40 19.03
N HIS A 273 21.87 8.48 18.68
CA HIS A 273 23.26 8.83 18.40
C HIS A 273 23.32 9.82 17.22
N PRO A 274 23.97 10.99 17.36
CA PRO A 274 23.86 12.08 16.37
C PRO A 274 24.24 11.69 14.94
N ALA A 275 25.27 10.86 14.75
CA ALA A 275 25.67 10.39 13.43
C ALA A 275 24.63 9.46 12.78
N ASP A 276 23.91 8.68 13.59
CA ASP A 276 22.92 7.71 13.11
C ASP A 276 21.59 8.44 12.83
N ALA A 277 21.23 9.41 13.67
CA ALA A 277 20.14 10.35 13.40
C ALA A 277 20.39 11.14 12.10
N GLN A 278 21.61 11.65 11.89
CA GLN A 278 21.98 12.34 10.65
C GLN A 278 21.84 11.43 9.43
N LYS A 279 22.25 10.16 9.53
CA LYS A 279 22.06 9.17 8.45
C LYS A 279 20.58 9.04 8.05
N VAL A 280 19.67 8.98 9.04
CA VAL A 280 18.22 8.92 8.78
C VAL A 280 17.72 10.22 8.15
N ALA A 281 18.14 11.39 8.65
CA ALA A 281 17.80 12.69 8.06
C ALA A 281 18.25 12.80 6.60
N ASP A 282 19.47 12.35 6.27
CA ASP A 282 19.96 12.29 4.89
C ASP A 282 19.10 11.35 4.04
N GLY A 283 18.67 10.21 4.59
CA GLY A 283 17.73 9.29 3.94
C GLY A 283 16.39 9.94 3.59
N VAL A 284 15.82 10.70 4.52
CA VAL A 284 14.59 11.50 4.29
C VAL A 284 14.81 12.49 3.16
N GLN A 285 15.90 13.25 3.22
CA GLN A 285 16.24 14.25 2.20
C GLN A 285 16.37 13.59 0.81
N HIS A 286 17.13 12.50 0.70
CA HIS A 286 17.32 11.79 -0.56
C HIS A 286 16.00 11.24 -1.10
N PHE A 287 15.15 10.69 -0.23
CA PHE A 287 13.89 10.14 -0.67
C PHE A 287 12.93 11.21 -1.17
N LEU A 288 12.84 12.36 -0.50
CA LEU A 288 12.08 13.51 -0.99
C LEU A 288 12.57 14.01 -2.35
N THR A 289 13.88 14.02 -2.58
CA THR A 289 14.46 14.34 -3.89
C THR A 289 14.01 13.35 -4.96
N LEU A 290 14.02 12.05 -4.66
CA LEU A 290 13.53 11.01 -5.58
C LEU A 290 12.03 11.19 -5.87
N LEU A 291 11.21 11.36 -4.83
CA LEU A 291 9.76 11.54 -4.94
C LEU A 291 9.43 12.77 -5.78
N ARG A 292 10.09 13.90 -5.56
CA ARG A 292 9.90 15.11 -6.35
C ARG A 292 10.29 14.91 -7.81
N ALA A 293 11.40 14.23 -8.08
CA ALA A 293 11.87 13.97 -9.43
C ALA A 293 10.88 13.11 -10.24
N LYS A 294 10.26 12.11 -9.59
CA LYS A 294 9.27 11.22 -10.21
C LYS A 294 7.85 11.81 -10.24
N ASN A 295 7.54 12.73 -9.32
CA ASN A 295 6.21 13.34 -9.18
C ASN A 295 6.31 14.88 -9.17
N PRO A 296 6.61 15.50 -10.33
CA PRO A 296 6.66 16.96 -10.42
C PRO A 296 5.26 17.55 -10.15
N GLY A 297 5.19 18.50 -9.22
CA GLY A 297 3.95 19.20 -8.87
C GLY A 297 3.14 18.57 -7.73
N ALA A 298 3.34 17.29 -7.41
CA ALA A 298 2.62 16.63 -6.31
C ALA A 298 2.93 17.28 -4.95
N LYS A 299 1.95 17.34 -4.05
CA LYS A 299 2.22 17.66 -2.63
C LYS A 299 2.89 16.47 -1.96
N LEU A 300 4.04 16.67 -1.32
CA LEU A 300 4.70 15.59 -0.57
C LEU A 300 4.36 15.74 0.91
N VAL A 301 3.71 14.74 1.49
CA VAL A 301 3.28 14.76 2.89
C VAL A 301 3.96 13.61 3.62
N TRP A 302 4.90 13.92 4.48
CA TRP A 302 5.52 12.94 5.38
C TRP A 302 4.68 12.83 6.64
N CYS A 303 4.17 11.63 6.91
CA CYS A 303 3.40 11.26 8.07
C CYS A 303 4.27 10.44 9.04
N ILE A 304 3.97 10.59 10.34
CA ILE A 304 4.50 9.74 11.43
C ILE A 304 3.49 9.78 12.58
N GLY A 305 3.50 8.81 13.49
CA GLY A 305 2.75 8.94 14.75
C GLY A 305 1.84 7.78 15.11
N MET A 306 1.35 7.00 14.14
CA MET A 306 0.40 5.91 14.42
C MET A 306 0.97 4.81 15.34
N LEU A 307 2.30 4.63 15.34
CA LEU A 307 3.04 3.79 16.28
C LEU A 307 4.18 4.60 16.93
N GLY A 308 3.84 5.78 17.45
CA GLY A 308 4.79 6.71 18.07
C GLY A 308 5.42 7.70 17.09
N SER A 309 5.99 8.77 17.66
CA SER A 309 6.54 9.91 16.92
C SER A 309 7.93 10.36 17.38
N GLU A 310 8.69 9.49 18.04
CA GLU A 310 10.05 9.81 18.55
C GLU A 310 10.99 10.35 17.46
N LEU A 311 10.87 9.84 16.22
CA LEU A 311 11.71 10.24 15.09
C LEU A 311 11.30 11.58 14.46
N LEU A 312 10.20 12.19 14.89
CA LEU A 312 9.68 13.45 14.33
C LEU A 312 10.75 14.56 14.21
N PRO A 313 11.65 14.80 15.19
CA PRO A 313 12.71 15.79 15.04
C PRO A 313 13.70 15.48 13.92
N VAL A 314 14.02 14.19 13.72
CA VAL A 314 14.95 13.73 12.68
C VAL A 314 14.32 13.81 11.29
N LEU A 315 13.02 13.45 11.17
CA LEU A 315 12.25 13.64 9.94
C LEU A 315 12.20 15.13 9.55
N ARG A 316 11.92 16.00 10.52
CA ARG A 316 11.92 17.46 10.31
C ARG A 316 13.29 17.94 9.83
N GLN A 317 14.38 17.46 10.44
CA GLN A 317 15.73 17.81 10.02
C GLN A 317 16.00 17.44 8.55
N GLY A 318 15.66 16.22 8.13
CA GLY A 318 15.83 15.79 6.74
C GLY A 318 14.97 16.61 5.74
N MET A 319 13.75 16.96 6.15
CA MET A 319 12.89 17.85 5.36
C MET A 319 13.47 19.26 5.22
N GLU A 320 14.01 19.84 6.29
CA GLU A 320 14.63 21.16 6.22
C GLU A 320 15.92 21.15 5.39
N GLN A 321 16.71 20.07 5.44
CA GLN A 321 17.84 19.87 4.52
C GLN A 321 17.38 19.85 3.06
N TYR A 322 16.33 19.09 2.75
CA TYR A 322 15.72 19.06 1.43
C TYR A 322 15.28 20.45 0.95
N LYS A 323 14.56 21.20 1.80
CA LYS A 323 14.11 22.57 1.49
C LYS A 323 15.28 23.52 1.26
N ALA A 324 16.33 23.42 2.07
CA ALA A 324 17.52 24.27 1.94
C ALA A 324 18.26 24.02 0.61
N ILE A 325 18.29 22.78 0.13
CA ILE A 325 18.95 22.41 -1.13
C ILE A 325 18.11 22.82 -2.35
N THR A 326 16.79 22.66 -2.28
CA THR A 326 15.91 22.72 -3.46
C THR A 326 15.07 23.98 -3.55
N GLY A 327 14.80 24.63 -2.43
CA GLY A 327 13.79 25.70 -2.31
C GLY A 327 12.34 25.21 -2.42
N ASP A 328 12.09 23.90 -2.52
CA ASP A 328 10.74 23.34 -2.63
C ASP A 328 10.00 23.41 -1.29
N SER A 329 8.96 24.22 -1.24
CA SER A 329 8.10 24.41 -0.06
C SER A 329 6.82 23.56 -0.08
N SER A 330 6.56 22.80 -1.14
CA SER A 330 5.39 21.89 -1.25
C SER A 330 5.65 20.53 -0.59
N VAL A 331 6.35 20.55 0.55
CA VAL A 331 6.64 19.39 1.39
C VAL A 331 6.20 19.64 2.83
N TYR A 332 5.44 18.71 3.39
CA TYR A 332 4.72 18.89 4.66
C TYR A 332 5.02 17.73 5.60
N LEU A 333 5.08 18.04 6.90
CA LEU A 333 5.19 17.05 7.97
C LEU A 333 3.88 17.03 8.73
N LEU A 334 3.25 15.86 8.85
CA LEU A 334 1.98 15.66 9.54
C LEU A 334 2.15 14.57 10.59
N GLU A 335 1.79 14.89 11.83
CA GLU A 335 1.71 13.87 12.88
C GLU A 335 0.29 13.26 12.87
N LEU A 336 0.23 11.93 12.80
CA LEU A 336 -1.00 11.16 12.84
C LEU A 336 -1.29 10.69 14.28
N PRO A 337 -2.56 10.43 14.65
CA PRO A 337 -2.91 10.00 16.00
C PRO A 337 -2.26 8.67 16.37
N ASN A 338 -1.62 8.64 17.55
CA ASN A 338 -0.99 7.44 18.07
C ASN A 338 -2.01 6.33 18.40
N THR A 339 -1.61 5.08 18.19
CA THR A 339 -2.40 3.91 18.60
C THR A 339 -2.44 3.82 20.12
N THR A 340 -3.64 3.55 20.65
CA THR A 340 -3.93 3.41 22.08
C THR A 340 -4.33 1.96 22.40
N PRO A 341 -4.38 1.55 23.68
CA PRO A 341 -4.88 0.22 24.06
C PRO A 341 -6.31 -0.08 23.53
N GLU A 342 -7.13 0.94 23.36
CA GLU A 342 -8.49 0.82 22.83
C GLU A 342 -8.49 0.60 21.32
N THR A 343 -7.54 1.22 20.62
CA THR A 343 -7.50 1.31 19.16
C THR A 343 -6.48 0.39 18.48
N VAL A 344 -5.65 -0.32 19.26
CA VAL A 344 -4.75 -1.38 18.80
C VAL A 344 -5.53 -2.57 18.22
N GLY A 345 -5.02 -3.12 17.13
CA GLY A 345 -5.51 -4.33 16.46
C GLY A 345 -4.66 -5.55 16.78
N ALA A 346 -4.65 -6.52 15.87
CA ALA A 346 -3.73 -7.65 15.94
C ALA A 346 -2.27 -7.16 15.79
N ARG A 347 -1.31 -8.01 16.15
CA ARG A 347 0.14 -7.76 15.99
C ARG A 347 0.65 -6.50 16.70
N GLN A 348 -0.10 -6.01 17.70
CA GLN A 348 0.15 -4.71 18.36
C GLN A 348 0.22 -3.53 17.37
N HIS A 349 -0.43 -3.66 16.20
CA HIS A 349 -0.48 -2.63 15.16
C HIS A 349 -1.74 -1.77 15.26
N PRO A 350 -1.83 -0.65 14.51
CA PRO A 350 -3.05 0.14 14.43
C PRO A 350 -4.26 -0.70 14.00
N GLY A 351 -5.29 -0.76 14.84
CA GLY A 351 -6.55 -1.39 14.48
C GLY A 351 -7.41 -0.49 13.60
N ALA A 352 -8.56 -1.01 13.15
CA ALA A 352 -9.49 -0.29 12.29
C ALA A 352 -9.90 1.10 12.81
N GLU A 353 -10.03 1.27 14.13
CA GLU A 353 -10.37 2.57 14.73
C GLU A 353 -9.20 3.56 14.65
N ASN A 354 -7.95 3.15 14.90
CA ASN A 354 -6.81 4.06 14.74
C ASN A 354 -6.64 4.46 13.25
N HIS A 355 -6.81 3.52 12.32
CA HIS A 355 -6.83 3.83 10.89
C HIS A 355 -7.91 4.86 10.52
N ARG A 356 -9.10 4.79 11.11
CA ARG A 356 -10.16 5.79 10.93
C ARG A 356 -9.77 7.16 11.48
N GLN A 357 -9.17 7.22 12.66
CA GLN A 357 -8.69 8.47 13.26
C GLN A 357 -7.59 9.11 12.42
N ALA A 358 -6.62 8.32 11.98
CA ALA A 358 -5.55 8.77 11.08
C ALA A 358 -6.09 9.28 9.75
N ALA A 359 -7.07 8.57 9.15
CA ALA A 359 -7.73 9.03 7.93
C ALA A 359 -8.42 10.37 8.12
N ASN A 360 -9.14 10.57 9.23
CA ASN A 360 -9.82 11.85 9.51
C ASN A 360 -8.82 13.03 9.57
N VAL A 361 -7.69 12.85 10.27
CA VAL A 361 -6.64 13.87 10.36
C VAL A 361 -6.02 14.14 8.99
N LEU A 362 -5.66 13.08 8.26
CA LEU A 362 -5.05 13.20 6.95
C LEU A 362 -5.99 13.83 5.92
N THR A 363 -7.25 13.42 5.86
CA THR A 363 -8.27 14.03 5.00
C THR A 363 -8.44 15.51 5.30
N ALA A 364 -8.57 15.88 6.58
CA ALA A 364 -8.70 17.28 6.96
C ALA A 364 -7.50 18.10 6.51
N PHE A 365 -6.29 17.56 6.68
CA PHE A 365 -5.06 18.21 6.24
C PHE A 365 -4.99 18.35 4.70
N LEU A 366 -5.24 17.26 3.96
CA LEU A 366 -5.17 17.26 2.49
C LEU A 366 -6.15 18.25 1.86
N ARG A 367 -7.35 18.42 2.43
CA ARG A 367 -8.32 19.47 1.98
C ARG A 367 -7.78 20.90 2.04
N THR A 368 -6.73 21.15 2.83
CA THR A 368 -6.14 22.49 2.94
C THR A 368 -5.05 22.76 1.91
N ILE A 369 -4.53 21.73 1.24
CA ILE A 369 -3.37 21.84 0.34
C ILE A 369 -3.60 21.31 -1.07
N LEU A 370 -4.71 20.60 -1.31
CA LEU A 370 -5.13 20.07 -2.62
C LEU A 370 -6.15 20.96 -3.34
#